data_AF-A0A3M2DKP6-F1
#
_entry.id   AF-A0A3M2DKP6-F1
#
_cell.length_a   1.000
_cell.length_b   1.000
_cell.length_c   1.000
_cell.angle_alpha   90.00
_cell.angle_beta   90.00
_cell.angle_gamma   90.00
#
_symmetry.space_group_name_H-M   'P 1'
#
loop_
_entity.id
_entity.type
_entity.pdbx_description
1 polymer ?
#
loop_
_entity_poly.entity_id
_entity_poly.type
_entity_poly.pdbx_seq_one_letter_code
_entity_poly.pdbx_strand_id
1 'polypeptide(L)'
;MARKLVPRAERATVNHEFRSIDEFITEYVMNLSRSGVFIRSKDPLPVGTKVDLKFTVILDDPETIEGVGEVVRVSDDPKGMGVVFTELTDVSRTLIERVLTRRTAAAPTRARTVPPPPPKPRKE
;
A
#
# COMPACT_ATOMS: atom_id res chain seq x y z
N MET A 1 43.02 40.68 12.17
CA MET A 1 43.32 39.26 11.84
C MET A 1 41.99 38.51 11.78
N ALA A 2 41.45 38.25 10.58
CA ALA A 2 40.15 37.57 10.42
C ALA A 2 40.35 36.04 10.41
N ARG A 3 39.59 35.30 11.23
CA ARG A 3 39.59 33.83 11.24
C ARG A 3 39.01 33.32 9.92
N LYS A 4 39.80 32.56 9.16
CA LYS A 4 39.36 31.86 7.95
C LYS A 4 38.40 30.73 8.35
N LEU A 5 37.12 30.86 8.01
CA LEU A 5 36.15 29.77 8.15
C LEU A 5 36.52 28.66 7.17
N VAL A 6 36.87 27.48 7.69
CA VAL A 6 37.15 26.30 6.87
C VAL A 6 35.78 25.75 6.41
N PRO A 7 35.56 25.53 5.10
CA PRO A 7 34.33 24.91 4.62
C PRO A 7 34.14 23.56 5.29
N ARG A 8 32.94 23.31 5.83
CA ARG A 8 32.61 22.02 6.43
C ARG A 8 32.68 20.95 5.35
N ALA A 9 33.40 19.86 5.61
CA ALA A 9 33.50 18.72 4.69
C ALA A 9 32.12 18.18 4.31
N GLU A 10 32.03 17.58 3.12
CA GLU A 10 30.81 17.00 2.57
C GLU A 10 30.22 15.97 3.55
N ARG A 11 28.90 16.08 3.81
CA ARG A 11 28.23 15.24 4.82
C ARG A 11 27.78 13.95 4.15
N ALA A 12 28.41 12.83 4.51
CA ALA A 12 27.94 11.51 4.12
C ALA A 12 26.80 11.03 5.06
N THR A 13 25.74 10.48 4.49
CA THR A 13 24.70 9.78 5.25
C THR A 13 25.27 8.44 5.72
N VAL A 14 25.41 8.27 7.04
CA VAL A 14 26.06 7.08 7.62
C VAL A 14 25.07 5.96 7.91
N ASN A 15 23.79 6.29 8.17
CA ASN A 15 22.81 5.30 8.58
C ASN A 15 21.60 5.24 7.63
N HIS A 16 21.55 4.18 6.82
CA HIS A 16 20.44 3.89 5.90
C HIS A 16 19.21 3.29 6.61
N GLU A 17 19.38 2.81 7.83
CA GLU A 17 18.32 2.12 8.61
C GLU A 17 17.21 3.06 9.09
N PHE A 18 17.43 4.38 9.01
CA PHE A 18 16.44 5.42 9.33
C PHE A 18 15.76 6.04 8.10
N ARG A 19 16.00 5.51 6.89
CA ARG A 19 15.17 5.86 5.73
C ARG A 19 13.74 5.43 6.01
N SER A 20 12.76 6.19 5.52
CA SER A 20 11.34 5.85 5.75
C SER A 20 11.12 4.39 5.36
N ILE A 21 10.40 3.63 6.20
CA ILE A 21 10.00 2.25 5.90
C ILE A 21 9.31 2.20 4.51
N ASP A 22 8.66 3.30 4.10
CA ASP A 22 8.08 3.49 2.77
C ASP A 22 9.07 3.31 1.60
N GLU A 23 10.37 3.55 1.79
CA GLU A 23 11.39 3.36 0.74
C GLU A 23 11.70 1.87 0.50
N PHE A 24 11.50 1.04 1.52
CA PHE A 24 11.81 -0.39 1.52
C PHE A 24 10.61 -1.27 1.15
N ILE A 25 9.38 -0.79 1.35
CA ILE A 25 8.18 -1.51 0.95
C ILE A 25 7.93 -1.32 -0.55
N THR A 26 8.04 -2.41 -1.32
CA THR A 26 7.83 -2.39 -2.77
C THR A 26 6.35 -2.26 -3.13
N GLU A 27 5.46 -2.93 -2.39
CA GLU A 27 4.01 -2.86 -2.60
C GLU A 27 3.21 -2.75 -1.29
N TYR A 28 2.21 -1.86 -1.25
CA TYR A 28 1.22 -1.83 -0.17
C TYR A 28 -0.09 -1.15 -0.55
N VAL A 29 -1.18 -1.54 0.11
CA VAL A 29 -2.51 -0.94 -0.07
C VAL A 29 -2.54 0.43 0.60
N MET A 30 -2.63 1.51 -0.19
CA MET A 30 -2.72 2.87 0.36
C MET A 30 -4.12 3.25 0.82
N ASN A 31 -5.13 2.78 0.10
CA ASN A 31 -6.53 3.03 0.42
C ASN A 31 -7.40 1.83 0.06
N LEU A 32 -8.52 1.74 0.75
CA LEU A 32 -9.52 0.69 0.64
C LEU A 32 -10.89 1.36 0.56
N SER A 33 -11.70 0.89 -0.37
CA SER A 33 -13.10 1.23 -0.55
C SER A 33 -13.94 -0.05 -0.62
N ARG A 34 -15.26 0.09 -0.76
CA ARG A 34 -16.15 -1.07 -0.97
C ARG A 34 -15.85 -1.82 -2.26
N SER A 35 -15.48 -1.09 -3.31
CA SER A 35 -15.34 -1.64 -4.66
C SER A 35 -13.90 -1.96 -5.05
N GLY A 36 -12.90 -1.52 -4.30
CA GLY A 36 -11.51 -1.74 -4.68
C GLY A 36 -10.48 -1.09 -3.77
N VAL A 37 -9.24 -1.19 -4.20
CA VAL A 37 -8.04 -0.72 -3.50
C VAL A 37 -7.12 0.05 -4.43
N PHE A 38 -6.33 0.95 -3.87
CA PHE A 38 -5.12 1.44 -4.53
C PHE A 38 -3.90 0.76 -3.93
N ILE A 39 -3.11 0.11 -4.78
CA ILE A 39 -1.87 -0.57 -4.43
C ILE A 39 -0.71 0.31 -4.92
N ARG A 40 0.06 0.88 -3.99
CA ARG A 40 1.35 1.47 -4.34
C ARG A 40 2.25 0.35 -4.85
N SER A 41 2.92 0.55 -5.97
CA SER A 41 3.85 -0.42 -6.54
C SER A 41 4.91 0.31 -7.36
N LYS A 42 6.16 -0.19 -7.30
CA LYS A 42 7.24 0.30 -8.16
C LYS A 42 7.07 -0.13 -9.62
N ASP A 43 6.46 -1.29 -9.85
CA ASP A 43 6.13 -1.84 -11.17
C ASP A 43 4.64 -2.21 -11.24
N PRO A 44 3.76 -1.20 -11.43
CA PRO A 44 2.33 -1.45 -11.55
C PRO A 44 2.03 -2.34 -12.76
N LEU A 45 1.09 -3.27 -12.57
CA LEU A 45 0.65 -4.16 -13.64
C LEU A 45 -0.21 -3.38 -14.67
N PRO A 46 -0.25 -3.82 -15.94
CA PRO A 46 -1.08 -3.17 -16.96
C PRO A 46 -2.57 -3.20 -16.62
N VAL A 47 -3.31 -2.20 -17.12
CA VAL A 47 -4.79 -2.19 -17.07
C VAL A 47 -5.35 -3.45 -17.74
N GLY A 48 -6.42 -4.03 -17.16
CA GLY A 48 -7.02 -5.29 -17.57
C GLY A 48 -6.38 -6.53 -16.93
N THR A 49 -5.25 -6.38 -16.22
CA THR A 49 -4.63 -7.51 -15.53
C THR A 49 -5.50 -7.98 -14.37
N LYS A 50 -5.90 -9.26 -14.39
CA LYS A 50 -6.53 -9.93 -13.26
C LYS A 50 -5.48 -10.37 -12.25
N VAL A 51 -5.73 -10.09 -10.98
CA VAL A 51 -4.81 -10.35 -9.87
C VAL A 51 -5.51 -11.07 -8.74
N ASP A 52 -4.79 -12.01 -8.13
CA ASP A 52 -5.18 -12.57 -6.84
C ASP A 52 -4.77 -11.60 -5.74
N LEU A 53 -5.75 -11.13 -4.97
CA LEU A 53 -5.58 -10.18 -3.88
C LEU A 53 -5.57 -10.93 -2.56
N LYS A 54 -4.52 -10.70 -1.77
CA LYS A 54 -4.40 -11.17 -0.39
C LYS A 54 -3.61 -10.16 0.42
N PHE A 55 -4.29 -9.46 1.32
CA PHE A 55 -3.65 -8.44 2.16
C PHE A 55 -4.25 -8.41 3.57
N THR A 56 -3.46 -8.02 4.54
CA THR A 56 -3.85 -8.02 5.95
C THR A 56 -4.14 -6.60 6.43
N VAL A 57 -5.28 -6.43 7.08
CA VAL A 57 -5.69 -5.22 7.80
C VAL A 57 -5.61 -5.49 9.30
N ILE A 58 -5.19 -4.48 10.07
CA ILE A 58 -5.10 -4.58 11.53
C ILE A 58 -6.15 -3.64 12.10
N LEU A 59 -7.19 -4.21 12.73
CA LEU A 59 -8.22 -3.47 13.46
C LEU A 59 -7.98 -3.59 14.97
N ASP A 60 -8.32 -4.75 15.53
CA ASP A 60 -7.94 -5.16 16.89
C ASP A 60 -6.89 -6.27 16.76
N ASP A 61 -7.21 -7.29 15.96
CA ASP A 61 -6.33 -8.37 15.54
C ASP A 61 -6.03 -8.28 14.02
N PRO A 62 -4.96 -8.94 13.53
CA PRO A 62 -4.69 -9.04 12.10
C PRO A 62 -5.74 -9.91 11.39
N GLU A 63 -6.48 -9.33 10.45
CA GLU A 63 -7.48 -10.02 9.63
C GLU A 63 -7.09 -9.93 8.14
N THR A 64 -7.30 -10.99 7.38
CA THR A 64 -6.91 -11.05 5.95
C THR A 64 -8.12 -10.83 5.04
N ILE A 65 -7.95 -9.96 4.04
CA ILE A 65 -8.87 -9.76 2.92
C ILE A 65 -8.33 -10.54 1.72
N GLU A 66 -9.17 -11.38 1.14
CA GLU A 66 -8.86 -12.24 0.00
C GLU A 66 -9.93 -12.14 -1.09
N GLY A 67 -9.49 -12.12 -2.35
CA GLY A 67 -10.37 -12.09 -3.51
C GLY A 67 -9.61 -11.95 -4.81
N VAL A 68 -10.34 -11.62 -5.86
CA VAL A 68 -9.82 -11.36 -7.20
C VAL A 68 -10.13 -9.91 -7.55
N GLY A 69 -9.18 -9.25 -8.20
CA GLY A 69 -9.42 -7.93 -8.75
C GLY A 69 -8.84 -7.75 -10.14
N GLU A 70 -9.20 -6.62 -10.75
CA GLU A 70 -8.72 -6.22 -12.06
C GLU A 70 -8.12 -4.83 -11.98
N VAL A 71 -6.95 -4.64 -12.58
CA VAL A 71 -6.32 -3.33 -12.68
C VAL A 71 -7.13 -2.44 -13.61
N VAL A 72 -7.67 -1.34 -13.10
CA VAL A 72 -8.49 -0.39 -13.88
C VAL A 72 -7.76 0.92 -14.19
N ARG A 73 -6.66 1.19 -13.49
CA ARG A 73 -5.82 2.38 -13.74
C ARG A 73 -4.41 2.19 -13.18
N VAL A 74 -3.44 2.86 -13.82
CA VAL A 74 -2.08 3.05 -13.31
C VAL A 74 -1.87 4.53 -12.98
N SER A 75 -1.03 4.82 -12.00
CA SER A 75 -0.72 6.17 -11.54
C SER A 75 0.78 6.31 -11.33
N ASP A 76 1.35 7.45 -11.69
CA ASP A 76 2.78 7.76 -11.44
C ASP A 76 3.00 8.50 -10.12
N ASP A 77 1.98 9.21 -9.62
CA ASP A 77 2.03 9.89 -8.32
C ASP A 77 0.70 9.78 -7.55
N PRO A 78 0.64 9.01 -6.44
CA PRO A 78 1.65 8.04 -6.01
C PRO A 78 1.81 6.92 -7.04
N LYS A 79 3.05 6.43 -7.25
CA LYS A 79 3.31 5.33 -8.20
C LYS A 79 2.60 4.05 -7.77
N GLY A 80 1.76 3.49 -8.63
CA GLY A 80 0.99 2.29 -8.32
C GLY A 80 -0.20 2.06 -9.24
N MET A 81 -1.17 1.29 -8.77
CA MET A 81 -2.33 0.88 -9.55
C MET A 81 -3.62 0.85 -8.73
N GLY A 82 -4.73 1.21 -9.37
CA GLY A 82 -6.07 1.03 -8.84
C GLY A 82 -6.63 -0.32 -9.29
N VAL A 83 -7.10 -1.11 -8.35
CA VAL A 83 -7.66 -2.44 -8.58
C VAL A 83 -9.11 -2.46 -8.11
N VAL A 84 -10.03 -2.84 -9.00
CA VAL A 84 -11.43 -3.09 -8.65
C VAL A 84 -11.59 -4.55 -8.25
N PHE A 85 -12.37 -4.83 -7.20
CA PHE A 85 -12.71 -6.19 -6.82
C PHE A 85 -13.69 -6.78 -7.83
N THR A 86 -13.35 -7.93 -8.39
CA THR A 86 -14.24 -8.72 -9.27
C THR A 86 -14.87 -9.87 -8.50
N GLU A 87 -14.14 -10.44 -7.53
CA GLU A 87 -14.62 -11.52 -6.66
C GLU A 87 -14.10 -11.27 -5.23
N LEU A 88 -14.94 -11.50 -4.23
CA LEU A 88 -14.57 -11.45 -2.82
C LEU A 88 -15.21 -12.62 -2.10
N THR A 89 -14.52 -13.17 -1.11
CA THR A 89 -15.16 -14.08 -0.15
C THR A 89 -16.18 -13.31 0.70
N ASP A 90 -17.23 -13.98 1.18
CA ASP A 90 -18.24 -13.35 2.04
C ASP A 90 -17.63 -12.80 3.34
N VAL A 91 -16.64 -13.51 3.88
CA VAL A 91 -15.84 -13.07 5.04
C VAL A 91 -15.11 -11.77 4.73
N SER A 92 -14.43 -11.70 3.58
CA SER A 92 -13.69 -10.50 3.16
C SER A 92 -14.62 -9.31 2.88
N ARG A 93 -15.79 -9.56 2.27
CA ARG A 93 -16.80 -8.50 2.05
C ARG A 93 -17.29 -7.93 3.37
N THR A 94 -17.58 -8.79 4.35
CA THR A 94 -18.02 -8.37 5.70
C THR A 94 -16.92 -7.59 6.43
N LEU A 95 -15.66 -8.05 6.31
CA LEU A 95 -14.51 -7.38 6.89
C LEU A 95 -14.29 -5.98 6.29
N ILE A 96 -14.44 -5.82 4.97
CA ILE A 96 -14.34 -4.50 4.33
C ILE A 96 -15.36 -3.53 4.92
N GLU A 97 -16.63 -3.93 5.07
CA GLU A 97 -17.64 -3.05 5.67
C GLU A 97 -17.32 -2.68 7.13
N ARG A 98 -16.78 -3.61 7.92
CA ARG A 98 -16.31 -3.34 9.29
C ARG A 98 -15.18 -2.32 9.30
N VAL A 99 -14.18 -2.47 8.42
CA VAL A 99 -13.03 -1.54 8.32
C VAL A 99 -13.50 -0.13 7.97
N LEU A 100 -14.42 -0.01 7.00
CA LEU A 100 -14.94 1.28 6.55
C LEU A 100 -15.78 1.98 7.63
N THR A 101 -16.60 1.23 8.37
CA THR A 101 -17.45 1.75 9.45
C THR A 101 -16.63 2.25 10.64
N ARG A 102 -15.55 1.55 11.02
CA ARG A 102 -14.67 1.99 12.11
C ARG A 102 -13.88 3.25 11.76
N ARG A 103 -13.45 3.40 10.50
CA ARG A 103 -12.74 4.61 10.03
C ARG A 103 -13.59 5.88 10.07
N THR A 104 -14.90 5.78 9.91
CA THR A 104 -15.79 6.94 10.04
C THR A 104 -15.99 7.39 11.49
N ALA A 105 -15.75 6.51 12.47
CA ALA A 105 -15.91 6.80 13.90
C ALA A 105 -14.64 7.35 14.57
N ALA A 106 -13.46 7.17 13.96
CA ALA A 106 -12.18 7.66 14.48
C ALA A 106 -11.49 8.60 13.47
N ALA A 107 -10.97 9.75 13.91
CA ALA A 107 -10.17 10.66 13.10
C ALA A 107 -9.08 9.92 12.30
N PRO A 108 -8.67 10.40 11.10
CA PRO A 108 -8.01 9.58 10.08
C PRO A 108 -6.67 9.02 10.56
N THR A 109 -6.73 7.84 11.16
CA THR A 109 -5.56 7.03 11.46
C THR A 109 -5.20 6.29 10.18
N ARG A 110 -3.98 6.52 9.69
CA ARG A 110 -3.40 5.71 8.60
C ARG A 110 -3.54 4.25 9.02
N ALA A 111 -4.38 3.49 8.33
CA ALA A 111 -4.48 2.06 8.63
C ALA A 111 -3.10 1.48 8.38
N ARG A 112 -2.54 0.80 9.39
CA ARG A 112 -1.30 0.05 9.22
C ARG A 112 -1.65 -1.19 8.43
N THR A 113 -1.50 -1.11 7.13
CA THR A 113 -1.52 -2.29 6.25
C THR A 113 -0.16 -2.95 6.34
N VAL A 114 -0.13 -4.26 6.56
CA VAL A 114 1.08 -5.04 6.30
C VAL A 114 1.28 -5.04 4.77
N PRO A 115 2.51 -4.85 4.27
CA PRO A 115 2.79 -5.01 2.85
C PRO A 115 2.26 -6.37 2.37
N PRO A 116 1.30 -6.42 1.44
CA PRO A 116 0.96 -7.68 0.81
C PRO A 116 2.13 -8.14 -0.05
N PRO A 117 2.30 -9.46 -0.25
CA PRO A 117 3.16 -9.93 -1.32
C PRO A 117 2.71 -9.29 -2.64
N PRO A 118 3.63 -9.01 -3.59
CA PRO A 118 3.27 -8.44 -4.88
C PRO A 118 2.13 -9.25 -5.49
N PRO A 119 1.03 -8.59 -5.89
CA PRO A 119 -0.12 -9.29 -6.47
C PRO A 119 0.34 -10.01 -7.72
N LYS A 120 0.08 -11.32 -7.77
CA LYS A 120 0.49 -12.14 -8.91
C LYS A 120 -0.58 -12.03 -10.00
N PRO A 121 -0.18 -11.91 -11.28
CA PRO A 121 -1.11 -12.12 -12.38
C PRO A 121 -1.78 -13.49 -12.22
N ARG A 122 -3.11 -13.52 -12.28
CA ARG A 122 -3.85 -14.77 -12.28
C ARG A 122 -3.54 -15.49 -13.60
N LYS A 123 -3.14 -16.76 -13.52
CA LYS A 123 -2.98 -17.59 -14.71
C LYS A 123 -4.38 -18.01 -15.19
N GLU A 124 -4.65 -17.83 -16.48
CA GLU A 124 -5.87 -18.36 -17.14
C GLU A 124 -5.95 -19.88 -17.03
#